data_AF-A0A1H0WMX0-F1
#
_entry.id   AF-A0A1H0WMX0-F1
#
_cell.length_a   1.000
_cell.length_b   1.000
_cell.length_c   1.000
_cell.angle_alpha   90.00
_cell.angle_beta   90.00
_cell.angle_gamma   90.00
#
_symmetry.space_group_name_H-M   'P 1'
#
loop_
_entity.id
_entity.type
_entity.pdbx_description
1 polymer ?
#
loop_
_entity_poly.entity_id
_entity_poly.type
_entity_poly.pdbx_seq_one_letter_code
_entity_poly.pdbx_strand_id
1 'polypeptide(L)'
;MIERLYEVFATPRPRVVDFCDHCVDAASVAPFTEVPLRRLTSEHLGEFWLRSGTIGDETFVRYLLPRVMELIAAGELDADFFWLRLVTDAHENGDSDERAAIEAYFLATPPALAGLVTGRLDDLPPDGRTAAWLRGPEPLAVLEEAALTEPDPDGAFSEAHLGLEAHRSK
;
A
#
# COMPACT_ATOMS: atom_id res chain seq x y z
N MET A 1 -5.85 11.64 -8.84
CA MET A 1 -5.59 10.30 -8.27
C MET A 1 -5.68 10.35 -6.75
N ILE A 2 -4.73 10.97 -6.03
CA ILE A 2 -4.76 11.04 -4.54
C ILE A 2 -6.05 11.63 -3.97
N GLU A 3 -6.52 12.76 -4.51
CA GLU A 3 -7.78 13.37 -4.05
C GLU A 3 -8.97 12.40 -4.16
N ARG A 4 -9.00 11.59 -5.22
CA ARG A 4 -10.06 10.59 -5.43
C ARG A 4 -10.01 9.49 -4.37
N LEU A 5 -8.82 9.06 -3.93
CA LEU A 5 -8.69 8.11 -2.82
C LEU A 5 -9.32 8.67 -1.54
N TYR A 6 -9.06 9.95 -1.22
CA TYR A 6 -9.67 10.60 -0.06
C TYR A 6 -11.19 10.73 -0.15
N GLU A 7 -11.72 10.92 -1.36
CA GLU A 7 -13.16 10.99 -1.58
C GLU A 7 -13.85 9.64 -1.41
N VAL A 8 -13.31 8.57 -2.00
CA VAL A 8 -13.96 7.24 -1.97
C VAL A 8 -13.82 6.56 -0.61
N PHE A 9 -12.67 6.73 0.05
CA PHE A 9 -12.45 6.22 1.41
C PHE A 9 -12.89 7.20 2.50
N ALA A 10 -13.68 8.22 2.14
CA ALA A 10 -14.15 9.22 3.08
C ALA A 10 -15.03 8.58 4.16
N THR A 11 -14.49 8.46 5.37
CA THR A 11 -15.21 8.01 6.55
C THR A 11 -14.98 8.97 7.71
N PRO A 12 -15.93 9.13 8.66
CA PRO A 12 -15.73 9.98 9.82
C PRO A 12 -14.46 9.60 10.58
N ARG A 13 -13.69 10.60 11.03
CA ARG A 13 -12.53 10.37 11.88
C ARG A 13 -12.98 9.56 13.13
N PRO A 14 -12.27 8.48 13.47
CA PRO A 14 -12.57 7.70 14.67
C PRO A 14 -12.46 8.58 15.91
N ARG A 15 -13.43 8.45 16.82
CA ARG A 15 -13.39 9.12 18.13
C ARG A 15 -12.59 8.32 19.15
N VAL A 16 -12.50 7.02 18.93
CA VAL A 16 -11.77 6.05 19.74
C VAL A 16 -11.11 5.09 18.76
N VAL A 17 -9.89 4.69 19.06
CA VAL A 17 -9.19 3.60 18.38
C VAL A 17 -8.88 2.58 19.45
N ASP A 18 -9.41 1.37 19.31
CA ASP A 18 -9.10 0.29 20.23
C ASP A 18 -7.64 -0.12 20.04
N PHE A 19 -6.94 -0.42 21.14
CA PHE A 19 -5.57 -0.93 21.07
C PHE A 19 -5.27 -1.85 22.25
N CYS A 20 -4.27 -2.71 22.10
CA CYS A 20 -3.76 -3.51 23.21
C CYS A 20 -2.86 -2.64 24.11
N ASP A 21 -3.35 -2.31 25.30
CA ASP A 21 -2.67 -1.50 26.32
C ASP A 21 -1.36 -2.13 26.86
N HIS A 22 -1.18 -3.43 26.69
CA HIS A 22 0.06 -4.13 27.03
C HIS A 22 1.11 -4.09 25.90
N CYS A 23 0.67 -3.83 24.66
CA CYS A 23 1.53 -3.81 23.49
C CYS A 23 1.86 -2.39 23.04
N VAL A 24 0.94 -1.45 23.17
CA VAL A 24 1.01 -0.11 22.58
C VAL A 24 0.81 0.94 23.65
N ASP A 25 1.66 1.97 23.65
CA ASP A 25 1.42 3.15 24.48
C ASP A 25 0.24 3.95 23.92
N ALA A 26 -0.67 4.38 24.78
CA ALA A 26 -1.78 5.25 24.43
C ALA A 26 -1.30 6.55 23.74
N ALA A 27 -0.12 7.06 24.11
CA ALA A 27 0.47 8.24 23.48
C ALA A 27 0.75 8.02 21.99
N SER A 28 1.11 6.79 21.58
CA SER A 28 1.34 6.44 20.17
C SER A 28 0.05 6.32 19.37
N VAL A 29 -1.10 6.15 20.04
CA VAL A 29 -2.43 6.02 19.40
C VAL A 29 -3.18 7.36 19.36
N ALA A 30 -2.88 8.28 20.28
CA ALA A 30 -3.54 9.58 20.36
C ALA A 30 -3.60 10.35 19.03
N PRO A 31 -2.54 10.38 18.19
CA PRO A 31 -2.57 11.09 16.90
C PRO A 31 -3.73 10.67 15.98
N PHE A 32 -4.17 9.40 16.01
CA PHE A 32 -5.23 8.91 15.13
C PHE A 32 -6.62 9.48 15.44
N THR A 33 -6.81 10.01 16.65
CA THR A 33 -8.06 10.65 17.08
C THR A 33 -7.95 12.18 17.13
N GLU A 34 -6.75 12.72 17.30
CA GLU A 34 -6.51 14.15 17.52
C GLU A 34 -6.09 14.89 16.24
N VAL A 35 -5.28 14.25 15.41
CA VAL A 35 -4.72 14.85 14.19
C VAL A 35 -5.66 14.59 13.00
N PRO A 36 -5.90 15.59 12.13
CA PRO A 36 -6.62 15.35 10.86
C PRO A 36 -5.87 14.32 10.01
N LEU A 37 -6.59 13.41 9.32
CA LEU A 37 -6.00 12.34 8.50
C LEU A 37 -4.85 12.81 7.60
N ARG A 38 -5.04 13.90 6.85
CA ARG A 38 -4.05 14.50 5.94
C ARG A 38 -2.80 15.06 6.62
N ARG A 39 -2.79 15.19 7.94
CA ARG A 39 -1.67 15.68 8.74
C ARG A 39 -0.96 14.57 9.51
N LEU A 40 -1.40 13.32 9.39
CA LEU A 40 -0.64 12.19 9.92
C LEU A 40 0.68 12.07 9.14
N THR A 41 1.79 11.92 9.85
CA THR A 41 3.13 11.77 9.26
C THR A 41 3.44 10.30 9.01
N SER A 42 4.50 10.02 8.26
CA SER A 42 5.02 8.66 8.10
C SER A 42 5.44 8.04 9.42
N GLU A 43 5.95 8.83 10.38
CA GLU A 43 6.26 8.37 11.74
C GLU A 43 5.02 7.88 12.49
N HIS A 44 3.91 8.64 12.46
CA HIS A 44 2.65 8.19 13.08
C HIS A 44 2.16 6.87 12.46
N LEU A 45 2.23 6.75 11.13
CA LEU A 45 1.73 5.58 10.42
C LEU A 45 2.66 4.37 10.48
N GLY A 46 3.98 4.59 10.61
CA GLY A 46 4.97 3.54 10.84
C GLY A 46 4.79 2.85 12.20
N GLU A 47 4.41 3.59 13.25
CA GLU A 47 4.08 2.99 14.55
C GLU A 47 2.82 2.12 14.50
N PHE A 48 1.79 2.58 13.78
CA PHE A 48 0.63 1.73 13.48
C PHE A 48 1.05 0.45 12.74
N TRP A 49 1.97 0.58 11.80
CA TRP A 49 2.46 -0.49 10.96
C TRP A 49 3.06 -1.67 11.72
N LEU A 50 3.95 -1.36 12.66
CA LEU A 50 4.62 -2.35 13.49
C LEU A 50 3.66 -3.12 14.41
N ARG A 51 2.43 -2.62 14.57
CA ARG A 51 1.49 -3.03 15.62
C ARG A 51 0.05 -3.19 15.11
N SER A 52 -0.14 -3.32 13.80
CA SER A 52 -1.44 -3.29 13.13
C SER A 52 -2.41 -4.39 13.58
N GLY A 53 -1.91 -5.54 14.05
CA GLY A 53 -2.73 -6.59 14.68
C GLY A 53 -3.22 -6.25 16.09
N THR A 54 -2.84 -5.09 16.62
CA THR A 54 -3.11 -4.65 17.99
C THR A 54 -3.65 -3.21 18.07
N ILE A 55 -3.91 -2.56 16.94
CA ILE A 55 -4.44 -1.19 16.86
C ILE A 55 -5.57 -1.15 15.83
N GLY A 56 -6.75 -0.75 16.27
CA GLY A 56 -7.95 -0.58 15.46
C GLY A 56 -8.51 -1.87 14.86
N ASP A 57 -9.55 -1.71 14.05
CA ASP A 57 -10.24 -2.76 13.31
C ASP A 57 -10.09 -2.53 11.79
N GLU A 58 -10.78 -3.34 10.99
CA GLU A 58 -10.78 -3.21 9.53
C GLU A 58 -11.29 -1.82 9.06
N THR A 59 -12.29 -1.26 9.74
CA THR A 59 -12.80 0.08 9.43
C THR A 59 -11.73 1.14 9.64
N PHE A 60 -10.96 1.02 10.73
CA PHE A 60 -9.85 1.91 11.03
C PHE A 60 -8.73 1.80 9.98
N VAL A 61 -8.40 0.59 9.53
CA VAL A 61 -7.45 0.38 8.44
C VAL A 61 -7.92 1.08 7.16
N ARG A 62 -9.18 0.91 6.77
CA ARG A 62 -9.76 1.58 5.59
C ARG A 62 -9.74 3.10 5.72
N TYR A 63 -9.99 3.65 6.91
CA TYR A 63 -9.86 5.08 7.18
C TYR A 63 -8.44 5.62 6.94
N LEU A 64 -7.40 4.85 7.28
CA LEU A 64 -6.01 5.26 7.10
C LEU A 64 -5.52 5.11 5.66
N LEU A 65 -6.12 4.20 4.88
CA LEU A 65 -5.67 3.79 3.56
C LEU A 65 -5.33 4.94 2.59
N PRO A 66 -6.17 5.98 2.39
CA PRO A 66 -5.82 7.07 1.47
C PRO A 66 -4.58 7.86 1.90
N ARG A 67 -4.33 8.00 3.20
CA ARG A 67 -3.12 8.69 3.70
C ARG A 67 -1.88 7.83 3.54
N VAL A 68 -1.99 6.52 3.80
CA VAL A 68 -0.88 5.58 3.62
C VAL A 68 -0.47 5.54 2.14
N MET A 69 -1.44 5.43 1.23
CA MET A 69 -1.21 5.47 -0.22
C MET A 69 -0.57 6.80 -0.67
N GLU A 70 -1.05 7.94 -0.16
CA GLU A 70 -0.44 9.25 -0.45
C GLU A 70 1.03 9.32 -0.02
N LEU A 71 1.37 8.86 1.19
CA LEU A 71 2.74 8.90 1.69
C LEU A 71 3.68 7.95 0.92
N ILE A 72 3.17 6.79 0.51
CA ILE A 72 3.92 5.86 -0.34
C ILE A 72 4.18 6.46 -1.72
N ALA A 73 3.17 7.07 -2.34
CA ALA A 73 3.35 7.75 -3.63
C ALA A 73 4.30 8.95 -3.54
N ALA A 74 4.39 9.61 -2.40
CA ALA A 74 5.35 10.68 -2.14
C ALA A 74 6.77 10.18 -1.81
N GLY A 75 6.98 8.87 -1.62
CA GLY A 75 8.24 8.31 -1.15
C GLY A 75 8.56 8.64 0.32
N GLU A 76 7.57 9.06 1.10
CA GLU A 76 7.70 9.38 2.53
C GLU A 76 7.49 8.16 3.43
N LEU A 77 6.88 7.10 2.90
CA LEU A 77 6.66 5.82 3.56
C LEU A 77 7.02 4.69 2.58
N ASP A 78 7.75 3.69 3.04
CA ASP A 78 8.07 2.52 2.22
C ASP A 78 6.83 1.65 2.02
N ALA A 79 6.60 1.20 0.79
CA ALA A 79 5.62 0.16 0.54
C ALA A 79 6.17 -1.18 1.02
N ASP A 80 5.36 -1.96 1.73
CA ASP A 80 5.67 -3.37 2.02
C ASP A 80 4.50 -4.33 1.68
N PHE A 81 4.69 -5.63 1.90
CA PHE A 81 3.68 -6.65 1.61
C PHE A 81 2.43 -6.57 2.49
N PHE A 82 2.56 -6.04 3.71
CA PHE A 82 1.41 -5.82 4.56
C PHE A 82 0.53 -4.71 3.97
N TRP A 83 1.14 -3.64 3.43
CA TRP A 83 0.40 -2.62 2.68
C TRP A 83 -0.28 -3.19 1.46
N LEU A 84 0.47 -3.94 0.65
CA LEU A 84 -0.08 -4.49 -0.58
C LEU A 84 -1.27 -5.40 -0.28
N ARG A 85 -1.18 -6.21 0.77
CA ARG A 85 -2.30 -7.04 1.24
C ARG A 85 -3.51 -6.20 1.64
N LEU A 86 -3.32 -5.11 2.37
CA LEU A 86 -4.43 -4.25 2.82
C LEU A 86 -5.13 -3.53 1.65
N VAL A 87 -4.36 -3.01 0.69
CA VAL A 87 -4.95 -2.34 -0.48
C VAL A 87 -5.60 -3.33 -1.44
N THR A 88 -5.07 -4.55 -1.57
CA THR A 88 -5.71 -5.64 -2.32
C THR A 88 -7.00 -6.09 -1.64
N ASP A 89 -7.02 -6.27 -0.33
CA ASP A 89 -8.24 -6.60 0.40
C ASP A 89 -9.30 -5.50 0.26
N ALA A 90 -8.87 -4.22 0.31
CA ALA A 90 -9.75 -3.09 0.06
C ALA A 90 -10.28 -3.05 -1.39
N HIS A 91 -9.49 -3.47 -2.39
CA HIS A 91 -9.92 -3.61 -3.78
C HIS A 91 -10.93 -4.74 -3.94
N GLU A 92 -10.62 -5.94 -3.44
CA GLU A 92 -11.46 -7.13 -3.56
C GLU A 92 -12.84 -6.92 -2.90
N ASN A 93 -12.86 -6.30 -1.72
CA ASN A 93 -14.08 -6.09 -0.94
C ASN A 93 -14.75 -4.72 -1.16
N GLY A 94 -14.09 -3.80 -1.87
CA GLY A 94 -14.59 -2.47 -2.13
C GLY A 94 -15.68 -2.39 -3.19
N ASP A 95 -16.38 -1.26 -3.22
CA ASP A 95 -17.34 -0.96 -4.30
C ASP A 95 -16.63 -0.59 -5.61
N SER A 96 -17.39 -0.29 -6.66
CA SER A 96 -16.81 0.04 -7.97
C SER A 96 -15.97 1.32 -7.96
N ASP A 97 -16.30 2.28 -7.10
CA ASP A 97 -15.61 3.56 -7.01
C ASP A 97 -14.27 3.42 -6.27
N GLU A 98 -14.27 2.64 -5.19
CA GLU A 98 -13.05 2.29 -4.44
C GLU A 98 -12.09 1.48 -5.31
N ARG A 99 -12.59 0.46 -6.03
CA ARG A 99 -11.78 -0.36 -6.95
C ARG A 99 -11.11 0.49 -8.02
N ALA A 100 -11.89 1.33 -8.71
CA ALA A 100 -11.37 2.20 -9.76
C ALA A 100 -10.33 3.20 -9.23
N ALA A 101 -10.52 3.71 -8.01
CA ALA A 101 -9.55 4.63 -7.41
C ALA A 101 -8.23 3.93 -7.05
N ILE A 102 -8.30 2.70 -6.54
CA ILE A 102 -7.13 1.86 -6.24
C ILE A 102 -6.39 1.46 -7.52
N GLU A 103 -7.09 1.06 -8.57
CA GLU A 103 -6.49 0.74 -9.88
C GLU A 103 -5.76 1.95 -10.46
N ALA A 104 -6.39 3.13 -10.41
CA ALA A 104 -5.77 4.38 -10.86
C ALA A 104 -4.54 4.75 -10.02
N TYR A 105 -4.51 4.39 -8.73
CA TYR A 105 -3.33 4.57 -7.88
C TYR A 105 -2.19 3.64 -8.30
N PHE A 106 -2.49 2.35 -8.53
CA PHE A 106 -1.48 1.38 -8.96
C PHE A 106 -0.83 1.80 -10.28
N LEU A 107 -1.64 2.20 -11.27
CA LEU A 107 -1.16 2.71 -12.55
C LEU A 107 -0.27 3.96 -12.41
N ALA A 108 -0.58 4.84 -11.47
CA ALA A 108 0.12 6.11 -11.31
C ALA A 108 1.33 6.05 -10.36
N THR A 109 1.54 4.93 -9.67
CA THR A 109 2.64 4.76 -8.69
C THR A 109 3.55 3.53 -8.93
N PRO A 110 3.95 3.18 -10.17
CA PRO A 110 4.86 2.04 -10.40
C PRO A 110 6.18 2.09 -9.62
N PRO A 111 6.87 3.25 -9.45
CA PRO A 111 8.15 3.30 -8.73
C PRO A 111 8.07 3.00 -7.23
N ALA A 112 6.96 3.36 -6.56
CA ALA A 112 6.81 3.04 -5.14
C ALA A 112 6.57 1.53 -4.93
N LEU A 113 6.12 0.84 -5.98
CA LEU A 113 5.77 -0.57 -5.98
C LEU A 113 6.90 -1.44 -6.57
N ALA A 114 7.80 -0.82 -7.32
CA ALA A 114 9.08 -1.39 -7.74
C ALA A 114 9.90 -1.93 -6.56
N GLY A 115 10.00 -1.17 -5.45
CA GLY A 115 10.73 -1.59 -4.25
C GLY A 115 10.18 -2.88 -3.60
N LEU A 116 8.86 -3.11 -3.68
CA LEU A 116 8.21 -4.33 -3.20
C LEU A 116 8.67 -5.58 -3.97
N VAL A 117 8.91 -5.41 -5.26
CA VAL A 117 9.34 -6.48 -6.16
C VAL A 117 10.82 -6.76 -5.96
N THR A 118 11.67 -5.72 -5.94
CA THR A 118 13.13 -5.86 -5.82
C THR A 118 13.55 -6.46 -4.47
N GLY A 119 13.02 -5.97 -3.35
CA GLY A 119 13.40 -6.41 -2.01
C GLY A 119 13.04 -7.87 -1.67
N ARG A 120 12.20 -8.53 -2.49
CA ARG A 120 11.78 -9.91 -2.28
C ARG A 120 12.15 -10.88 -3.39
N LEU A 121 12.57 -10.43 -4.57
CA LEU A 121 13.14 -11.34 -5.57
C LEU A 121 14.43 -12.02 -5.06
N ASP A 122 15.15 -11.36 -4.15
CA ASP A 122 16.35 -11.90 -3.51
C ASP A 122 16.05 -12.83 -2.31
N ASP A 123 14.93 -12.61 -1.61
CA ASP A 123 14.58 -13.30 -0.35
C ASP A 123 13.51 -14.40 -0.50
N LEU A 124 12.76 -14.44 -1.60
CA LEU A 124 11.75 -15.47 -1.82
C LEU A 124 12.35 -16.74 -2.42
N PRO A 125 12.06 -17.93 -1.86
CA PRO A 125 12.33 -19.16 -2.57
C PRO A 125 11.56 -19.12 -3.91
N PRO A 126 12.14 -19.68 -5.00
CA PRO A 126 11.49 -19.72 -6.33
C PRO A 126 10.29 -20.68 -6.37
N ASP A 127 9.66 -20.97 -5.24
CA ASP A 127 8.55 -21.89 -5.16
C ASP A 127 7.27 -21.24 -5.69
N GLY A 128 6.40 -22.09 -6.24
CA GLY A 128 5.31 -21.67 -7.12
C GLY A 128 4.26 -20.74 -6.51
N ARG A 129 4.35 -20.38 -5.21
CA ARG A 129 3.45 -19.41 -4.57
C ARG A 129 3.75 -17.99 -5.01
N THR A 130 5.02 -17.58 -5.10
CA THR A 130 5.41 -16.26 -5.61
C THR A 130 5.01 -16.10 -7.07
N ALA A 131 5.26 -17.13 -7.88
CA ALA A 131 4.84 -17.14 -9.28
C ALA A 131 3.31 -17.26 -9.43
N ALA A 132 2.59 -17.96 -8.55
CA ALA A 132 1.12 -17.97 -8.56
C ALA A 132 0.53 -16.62 -8.12
N TRP A 133 1.21 -15.93 -7.22
CA TRP A 133 0.84 -14.61 -6.72
C TRP A 133 1.05 -13.51 -7.77
N LEU A 134 2.15 -13.56 -8.53
CA LEU A 134 2.37 -12.73 -9.73
C LEU A 134 1.38 -13.04 -10.88
N ARG A 135 0.79 -14.24 -10.89
CA ARG A 135 -0.19 -14.69 -11.91
C ARG A 135 -1.66 -14.54 -11.47
N GLY A 136 -1.91 -13.99 -10.28
CA GLY A 136 -3.25 -13.73 -9.74
C GLY A 136 -3.87 -12.43 -10.29
N PRO A 137 -5.22 -12.26 -10.21
CA PRO A 137 -5.89 -11.26 -11.02
C PRO A 137 -5.79 -9.82 -10.48
N GLU A 138 -5.54 -8.93 -11.44
CA GLU A 138 -5.69 -7.46 -11.55
C GLU A 138 -4.62 -6.49 -10.99
N PRO A 139 -4.42 -6.24 -9.69
CA PRO A 139 -3.50 -5.19 -9.23
C PRO A 139 -2.06 -5.35 -9.71
N LEU A 140 -1.54 -6.58 -9.67
CA LEU A 140 -0.16 -6.85 -10.06
C LEU A 140 0.03 -7.03 -11.56
N ALA A 141 -0.99 -7.46 -12.31
CA ALA A 141 -0.92 -7.44 -13.78
C ALA A 141 -0.84 -6.00 -14.30
N VAL A 142 -1.59 -5.10 -13.66
CA VAL A 142 -1.52 -3.65 -13.90
C VAL A 142 -0.16 -3.08 -13.51
N LEU A 143 0.44 -3.54 -12.41
CA LEU A 143 1.78 -3.09 -11.98
C LEU A 143 2.92 -3.70 -12.80
N GLU A 144 2.81 -4.97 -13.20
CA GLU A 144 3.73 -5.63 -14.12
C GLU A 144 3.65 -4.97 -15.49
N GLU A 145 2.45 -4.71 -16.02
CA GLU A 145 2.26 -4.01 -17.29
C GLU A 145 2.77 -2.57 -17.21
N ALA A 146 2.37 -1.78 -16.21
CA ALA A 146 2.86 -0.41 -16.04
C ALA A 146 4.38 -0.36 -15.87
N ALA A 147 4.96 -1.25 -15.05
CA ALA A 147 6.41 -1.33 -14.90
C ALA A 147 7.11 -1.74 -16.19
N LEU A 148 6.51 -2.58 -17.05
CA LEU A 148 7.09 -3.05 -18.31
C LEU A 148 6.86 -2.11 -19.50
N THR A 149 5.79 -1.30 -19.51
CA THR A 149 5.38 -0.51 -20.68
C THR A 149 5.62 0.98 -20.55
N GLU A 150 5.69 1.52 -19.32
CA GLU A 150 5.92 2.94 -19.11
C GLU A 150 7.35 3.17 -18.58
N PRO A 151 8.15 4.05 -19.22
CA PRO A 151 9.42 4.47 -18.65
C PRO A 151 9.16 5.29 -17.38
N ASP A 152 10.11 5.27 -16.44
CA ASP A 152 10.05 6.13 -15.26
C ASP A 152 9.98 7.62 -15.67
N PRO A 153 9.57 8.53 -14.76
CA PRO A 153 9.49 9.96 -15.05
C PRO A 153 10.79 10.60 -15.57
N ASP A 154 11.94 9.95 -15.35
CA ASP A 154 13.25 10.35 -15.86
C ASP A 154 13.62 9.70 -17.21
N GLY A 155 12.76 8.84 -17.75
CA GLY A 155 12.93 8.13 -19.02
C GLY A 155 13.73 6.83 -18.92
N ALA A 156 14.17 6.42 -17.74
CA ALA A 156 14.88 5.17 -17.51
C ALA A 156 13.93 4.03 -17.12
N PHE A 157 14.39 2.78 -17.21
CA PHE A 157 13.69 1.63 -16.64
C PHE A 157 14.21 1.38 -15.23
N SER A 158 13.32 1.35 -14.23
CA SER A 158 13.68 1.05 -12.84
C SER A 158 14.35 -0.31 -12.67
N GLU A 159 15.09 -0.50 -11.57
CA GLU A 159 15.63 -1.82 -11.21
C GLU A 159 14.54 -2.90 -11.07
N ALA A 160 13.31 -2.52 -10.73
CA ALA A 160 12.20 -3.45 -10.69
C ALA A 160 11.70 -3.87 -12.07
N HIS A 161 11.73 -2.97 -13.08
CA HIS A 161 11.48 -3.36 -14.47
C HIS A 161 12.46 -4.46 -14.90
N LEU A 162 13.75 -4.25 -14.65
CA LEU A 162 14.79 -5.22 -14.97
C LEU A 162 14.63 -6.54 -14.19
N GLY A 163 14.23 -6.46 -12.92
CA GLY A 163 13.94 -7.62 -12.08
C GLY A 163 12.75 -8.46 -12.59
N LEU A 164 11.68 -7.80 -13.05
CA LEU A 164 10.51 -8.44 -13.63
C LEU A 164 10.80 -9.09 -14.99
N GLU A 165 11.53 -8.42 -15.88
CA GLU A 165 11.96 -8.99 -17.18
C GLU A 165 12.84 -10.25 -16.99
N ALA A 166 13.76 -10.20 -16.02
CA ALA A 166 14.61 -11.35 -15.70
C ALA A 166 13.82 -12.55 -15.15
N HIS A 167 12.69 -12.31 -14.48
CA HIS A 167 11.81 -13.36 -13.97
C HIS A 167 10.96 -14.00 -15.07
N ARG A 168 10.50 -13.22 -16.06
CA ARG A 168 9.77 -13.74 -17.24
C ARG A 168 10.59 -14.68 -18.12
N SER A 169 11.90 -14.52 -18.10
CA SER A 169 12.83 -15.29 -18.95
C SER A 169 13.28 -16.62 -18.35
N LYS A 170 12.77 -16.99 -17.17
CA LYS A 170 13.06 -18.24 -16.44
C LYS A 170 11.87 -19.20 -16.48
#